data_AF-A0A1W6MP41-F1
#
_entry.id   AF-A0A1W6MP41-F1
#
_cell.length_a   1.000
_cell.length_b   1.000
_cell.length_c   1.000
_cell.angle_alpha   90.00
_cell.angle_beta   90.00
_cell.angle_gamma   90.00
#
_symmetry.space_group_name_H-M   'P 1'
#
loop_
_entity.id
_entity.type
_entity.pdbx_description
1 polymer ?
#
loop_
_entity_poly.entity_id
_entity_poly.type
_entity_poly.pdbx_seq_one_letter_code
_entity_poly.pdbx_strand_id
1 'polypeptide(L)' 'MGGLALSNKLIEKYFSYLRLLDDQSKKKLIKKLTGSMKSSASSKKDISEFFGAWIDDRTSQQINEEIRVSRVDKQDGITF' A
#
# COMPACT_ATOMS: atom_id res chain seq x y z
N MET A 1 1.60 4.60 17.09
CA MET A 1 2.45 4.08 16.00
C MET A 1 3.87 4.04 16.52
N GLY A 2 4.41 2.85 16.81
CA GLY A 2 5.76 2.71 17.40
C GLY A 2 6.83 3.16 16.40
N GLY A 3 7.64 4.13 16.77
CA GLY A 3 8.79 4.55 15.97
C GLY A 3 9.90 3.51 16.10
N LEU A 4 10.24 2.85 15.00
CA LEU A 4 11.44 2.01 14.93
C LEU A 4 12.66 2.93 14.92
N ALA A 5 13.31 3.10 16.07
CA ALA A 5 14.63 3.70 16.14
C ALA A 5 15.63 2.76 15.46
N LEU A 6 16.02 3.09 14.23
CA LEU A 6 16.99 2.29 13.48
C LEU A 6 18.39 2.47 14.07
N SER A 7 19.14 1.38 14.24
CA SER A 7 20.56 1.47 14.56
C SER A 7 21.35 1.99 13.35
N ASN A 8 22.46 2.69 13.59
CA ASN A 8 23.31 3.22 12.52
C ASN A 8 23.76 2.14 11.52
N LYS A 9 24.06 0.92 12.01
CA LYS A 9 24.41 -0.23 11.15
C LYS A 9 23.31 -0.59 10.16
N LEU A 10 22.05 -0.48 10.59
CA LEU A 10 20.90 -0.79 9.76
C LEU A 10 20.61 0.33 8.75
N ILE A 11 20.82 1.58 9.14
CA ILE A 11 20.73 2.75 8.24
C ILE A 11 21.72 2.61 7.09
N GLU A 12 23.00 2.31 7.39
CA GLU A 12 24.03 2.11 6.37
C GLU A 12 23.70 0.97 5.40
N LYS A 13 23.15 -0.14 5.93
CA LYS A 13 22.68 -1.25 5.09
C LYS A 13 21.60 -0.78 4.11
N TYR A 14 20.58 -0.06 4.58
CA TYR A 14 19.54 0.45 3.68
C TYR A 14 20.08 1.49 2.70
N PHE A 15 20.96 2.38 3.15
CA PHE A 15 21.59 3.38 2.30
C PHE A 15 22.41 2.76 1.16
N SER A 16 23.09 1.64 1.41
CA SER A 16 23.83 0.93 0.37
C SER A 16 22.96 0.51 -0.82
N TYR A 17 21.72 0.08 -0.58
CA TYR A 17 20.76 -0.22 -1.64
C TYR A 17 20.31 1.04 -2.39
N LEU A 18 20.12 2.15 -1.66
CA LEU A 18 19.70 3.43 -2.24
C LEU A 18 20.80 4.07 -3.09
N ARG A 19 22.07 3.80 -2.78
CA ARG A 19 23.22 4.37 -3.49
C ARG A 19 23.27 3.95 -4.96
N LEU A 20 22.83 2.72 -5.26
CA LEU A 20 22.81 2.12 -6.60
C LEU A 20 21.70 2.67 -7.50
N LEU A 21 20.76 3.45 -6.96
CA LEU A 21 19.69 4.06 -7.75
C LEU A 21 20.23 5.11 -8.71
N ASP A 22 19.60 5.22 -9.88
CA ASP A 22 19.82 6.34 -10.79
C ASP A 22 19.31 7.66 -10.18
N ASP A 23 19.75 8.78 -10.75
CA ASP A 23 19.44 10.10 -10.22
C ASP A 23 17.95 10.44 -10.23
N GLN A 24 17.17 9.93 -11.19
CA GLN A 24 15.72 10.18 -11.22
C GLN A 24 15.02 9.40 -10.11
N SER A 25 15.41 8.15 -9.90
CA SER A 25 14.90 7.32 -8.81
C SER A 25 15.24 7.91 -7.43
N LYS A 26 16.46 8.43 -7.24
CA LYS A 26 16.85 9.14 -6.01
C LYS A 26 15.98 10.37 -5.75
N LYS A 27 15.79 11.22 -6.76
CA LYS A 27 14.93 12.42 -6.66
C LYS A 27 13.48 12.06 -6.32
N LYS A 28 12.93 11.01 -6.94
CA LYS A 28 11.57 10.52 -6.66
C LYS A 28 11.42 10.01 -5.24
N LEU A 29 12.43 9.28 -4.74
CA LEU A 29 12.44 8.77 -3.37
C LEU A 29 12.51 9.89 -2.35
N ILE A 30 13.39 10.88 -2.55
CA ILE A 30 13.47 12.07 -1.70
C ILE A 30 12.10 12.76 -1.63
N LYS A 31 11.44 13.00 -2.77
CA LYS A 31 10.10 13.61 -2.80
C LYS A 31 9.07 12.82 -1.98
N LYS A 32 9.08 11.47 -2.09
CA LYS A 32 8.18 10.61 -1.32
C LYS A 32 8.46 10.65 0.18
N LEU A 33 9.73 10.56 0.58
CA LEU A 33 10.16 10.62 1.98
C LEU A 33 9.85 11.98 2.61
N THR A 34 10.11 13.08 1.89
CA THR A 34 9.70 14.41 2.30
C THR A 34 8.18 14.50 2.44
N GLY A 35 7.42 13.89 1.53
CA GLY A 35 5.97 13.79 1.60
C GLY A 35 5.47 12.99 2.81
N SER A 36 6.17 11.94 3.24
CA SER A 36 5.79 11.15 4.42
C SER A 36 6.15 11.81 5.75
N MET A 37 7.17 12.68 5.76
CA MET A 37 7.56 13.45 6.95
C MET A 37 6.64 14.64 7.22
N LYS A 38 6.13 15.27 6.15
CA LYS A 38 5.00 16.17 6.26
C LYS A 38 3.86 15.28 6.75
N SER A 39 3.49 15.39 8.03
CA SER A 39 2.22 14.83 8.45
C SER A 39 1.23 15.30 7.41
N SER A 40 0.46 14.39 6.83
CA SER A 40 -0.79 14.86 6.28
C SER A 40 -1.39 15.62 7.46
N ALA A 41 -1.47 16.94 7.36
CA ALA A 41 -2.67 17.60 7.77
C ALA A 41 -3.74 16.83 7.01
N SER A 42 -4.17 15.73 7.60
CA SER A 42 -5.36 15.06 7.19
C SER A 42 -6.35 16.20 7.27
N SER A 43 -6.87 16.63 6.11
CA SER A 43 -8.30 16.87 6.11
C SER A 43 -8.84 15.69 6.89
N LYS A 44 -9.37 15.97 8.08
CA LYS A 44 -10.06 14.97 8.88
C LYS A 44 -11.20 14.55 7.97
N LYS A 45 -10.94 13.59 7.08
CA LYS A 45 -11.96 12.99 6.25
C LYS A 45 -12.77 12.24 7.27
N ASP A 46 -13.87 12.87 7.65
CA ASP A 46 -14.80 12.28 8.58
C ASP A 46 -15.25 10.96 7.96
N ILE A 47 -15.45 9.93 8.77
CA ILE A 47 -15.87 8.61 8.26
C ILE A 47 -17.20 8.76 7.49
N SER A 48 -17.99 9.76 7.86
CA SER A 48 -19.18 10.23 7.15
C SER A 48 -18.94 10.59 5.68
N GLU A 49 -17.74 11.04 5.29
CA GLU A 49 -17.38 11.32 3.88
C GLU A 49 -17.21 10.04 3.03
N PHE A 50 -17.04 8.89 3.67
CA PHE A 50 -16.95 7.59 2.99
C PHE A 50 -18.30 6.85 2.93
N PHE A 51 -19.26 7.23 3.77
CA PHE A 51 -20.63 6.69 3.71
C PHE A 51 -21.31 7.17 2.43
N GLY A 52 -21.71 6.23 1.56
CA GLY A 52 -22.40 6.52 0.30
C GLY A 52 -21.50 6.81 -0.91
N ALA A 53 -20.17 6.90 -0.73
CA ALA A 53 -19.23 7.03 -1.85
C ALA A 53 -19.04 5.72 -2.64
N TRP A 54 -19.38 4.59 -2.02
CA TRP A 54 -19.41 3.29 -2.69
C TRP A 54 -20.80 3.06 -3.27
N ILE A 55 -20.94 3.36 -4.56
CA ILE A 55 -22.10 2.96 -5.37
C ILE A 55 -21.71 1.67 -6.05
N ASP A 56 -22.26 0.55 -5.59
CA ASP A 56 -22.11 -0.77 -6.20
C ASP A 56 -23.47 -1.21 -6.73
N ASP A 57 -23.50 -1.60 -7.99
CA ASP A 57 -24.68 -2.17 -8.65
C ASP A 57 -24.84 -3.65 -8.31
N ARG A 58 -23.80 -4.30 -7.77
CA ARG A 58 -23.85 -5.69 -7.34
C ARG A 58 -24.66 -5.82 -6.05
N THR A 59 -25.50 -6.83 -6.03
CA THR A 59 -26.17 -7.29 -4.81
C THR A 59 -25.16 -7.85 -3.82
N SER A 60 -25.50 -7.82 -2.52
CA SER A 60 -24.65 -8.39 -1.48
C SER A 60 -24.31 -9.86 -1.73
N GLN A 61 -25.22 -10.60 -2.36
CA GLN A 61 -25.04 -12.00 -2.75
C GLN A 61 -23.93 -12.13 -3.81
N GLN A 62 -23.91 -11.27 -4.81
CA GLN A 62 -22.88 -11.27 -5.86
C GLN A 62 -21.51 -10.92 -5.30
N ILE A 63 -21.43 -9.92 -4.41
CA ILE A 63 -20.17 -9.54 -3.75
C ILE A 63 -19.63 -10.70 -2.90
N ASN A 64 -20.52 -11.36 -2.14
CA ASN A 64 -20.13 -12.51 -1.32
C ASN A 64 -19.67 -13.70 -2.16
N GLU A 65 -20.33 -13.97 -3.28
CA GLU A 65 -19.94 -15.04 -4.18
C GLU A 65 -18.59 -14.76 -4.85
N GLU A 66 -18.35 -13.52 -5.30
CA GLU A 66 -17.06 -13.11 -5.87
C GLU A 66 -15.91 -13.27 -4.88
N ILE A 67 -16.09 -12.83 -3.63
CA ILE A 67 -15.08 -13.00 -2.56
C ILE A 67 -14.82 -14.47 -2.27
N ARG A 68 -15.85 -15.33 -2.34
CA ARG A 68 -15.70 -16.77 -2.14
C ARG A 68 -14.93 -17.39 -3.29
N VAL A 69 -15.32 -17.11 -4.53
CA VAL A 69 -14.67 -17.63 -5.75
C VAL A 69 -13.23 -17.14 -5.85
N SER A 70 -12.94 -15.89 -5.47
CA SER A 70 -11.57 -15.34 -5.50
C SER A 70 -10.62 -16.05 -4.53
N ARG A 71 -11.15 -16.74 -3.51
CA ARG A 71 -10.38 -17.50 -2.51
C ARG A 71 -10.22 -18.96 -2.87
N VAL A 72 -10.93 -19.44 -3.89
CA VAL A 72 -10.69 -20.77 -4.46
C VAL A 72 -9.52 -20.64 -5.41
N ASP A 73 -8.38 -21.23 -5.04
CA ASP A 73 -7.23 -21.35 -5.93
C ASP A 73 -7.69 -22.12 -7.18
N LYS A 74 -7.73 -21.44 -8.32
CA LYS A 74 -8.07 -22.09 -9.59
C LYS A 74 -6.88 -22.97 -9.93
N GLN A 75 -6.99 -24.26 -9.62
CA GLN A 75 -6.08 -25.27 -10.15
C GLN A 75 -6.29 -25.32 -11.66
N ASP A 76 -5.64 -24.39 -12.37
CA ASP A 76 -5.53 -24.40 -13.81
C ASP A 76 -4.66 -25.60 -14.20
N GLY A 77 -5.32 -26.73 -14.46
CA GLY A 77 -4.88 -27.81 -15.33
C GLY A 77 -3.54 -28.46 -15.01
N ILE A 78 -3.48 -29.30 -13.97
CA ILE A 78 -2.56 -30.45 -13.99
C ILE A 78 -3.33 -31.61 -14.61
N THR A 79 -3.23 -31.77 -15.92
CA THR A 79 -3.58 -33.04 -16.59
C THR A 79 -2.44 -34.03 -16.35
N PHE A 80 -2.76 -35.16 -15.71
CA PHE A 80 -1.87 -36.32 -15.57
C PHE A 80 -1.63 -37.00 -16.92
#